data_AF-A0AAP2NVI9-F1
#
_entry.id   AF-A0AAP2NVI9-F1
#
_cell.length_a   1.000
_cell.length_b   1.000
_cell.length_c   1.000
_cell.angle_alpha   90.00
_cell.angle_beta   90.00
_cell.angle_gamma   90.00
#
_symmetry.space_group_name_H-M   'P 1'
#
loop_
_entity.id
_entity.type
_entity.pdbx_description
1 polymer ?
#
loop_
_entity_poly.entity_id
_entity_poly.type
_entity_poly.pdbx_seq_one_letter_code
_entity_poly.pdbx_strand_id
1 'polypeptide(L)'
;MTRKIARGERNNNPGNIRHGSKWQGLSSTQTDKDFCQFISPEYGIRAIFVLMRTYEKKYGLCSVRQIINRYAPPNENNTEGYIQRAAKALGVSPEDCLTVNDKEVAIELSKAIIAIELGYAVPYSDATFEKAWSLL
;
A
#
# COMPACT_ATOMS: atom_id res chain seq x y z
N MET A 1 -12.77 2.66 24.37
CA MET A 1 -13.51 2.95 23.12
C MET A 1 -12.92 2.10 22.01
N THR A 2 -13.72 1.31 21.30
CA THR A 2 -13.26 0.50 20.17
C THR A 2 -13.01 1.41 18.96
N ARG A 3 -11.84 1.29 18.31
CA ARG A 3 -11.51 2.09 17.11
C ARG A 3 -12.55 1.85 16.01
N LYS A 4 -13.04 2.92 15.36
CA LYS A 4 -13.84 2.79 14.14
C LYS A 4 -12.96 2.28 13.00
N ILE A 5 -13.26 1.10 12.48
CA ILE A 5 -12.53 0.48 11.36
C ILE A 5 -12.65 1.38 10.13
N ALA A 6 -11.53 1.71 9.46
CA ALA A 6 -11.51 2.54 8.25
C ALA A 6 -12.13 1.79 7.06
N ARG A 7 -12.57 2.56 6.04
CA ARG A 7 -13.19 1.99 4.82
C ARG A 7 -12.29 0.99 4.11
N GLY A 8 -11.01 1.32 3.93
CA GLY A 8 -10.04 0.44 3.29
C GLY A 8 -9.94 -0.92 3.98
N GLU A 9 -9.91 -0.94 5.31
CA GLU A 9 -9.88 -2.19 6.08
C GLU A 9 -11.18 -2.98 5.91
N ARG A 10 -12.36 -2.34 5.97
CA ARG A 10 -13.66 -3.03 5.73
C ARG A 10 -13.78 -3.60 4.31
N ASN A 11 -13.17 -2.95 3.33
CA ASN A 11 -13.22 -3.35 1.92
C ASN A 11 -12.14 -4.38 1.56
N ASN A 12 -11.32 -4.86 2.51
CA ASN A 12 -10.09 -5.62 2.22
C ASN A 12 -9.17 -4.89 1.23
N ASN A 13 -9.25 -3.57 1.18
CA ASN A 13 -8.55 -2.68 0.27
C ASN A 13 -7.77 -1.63 1.07
N PRO A 14 -6.71 -2.06 1.78
CA PRO A 14 -6.03 -1.18 2.73
C PRO A 14 -5.27 -0.03 2.07
N GLY A 15 -5.07 -0.08 0.75
CA GLY A 15 -4.51 1.00 -0.04
C GLY A 15 -5.55 1.96 -0.66
N ASN A 16 -6.84 1.83 -0.32
CA ASN A 16 -7.94 2.59 -0.95
C ASN A 16 -7.82 2.66 -2.48
N ILE A 17 -7.55 1.53 -3.13
CA ILE A 17 -7.43 1.45 -4.59
C ILE A 17 -8.80 1.66 -5.22
N ARG A 18 -8.90 2.62 -6.15
CA ARG A 18 -10.13 2.94 -6.88
C ARG A 18 -10.44 1.91 -7.97
N HIS A 19 -11.71 1.85 -8.36
CA HIS A 19 -12.13 1.08 -9.53
C HIS A 19 -11.40 1.53 -10.81
N GLY A 20 -11.27 0.63 -11.78
CA GLY A 20 -10.71 0.93 -13.11
C GLY A 20 -9.86 -0.18 -13.73
N SER A 21 -9.28 -1.04 -12.90
CA SER A 21 -8.49 -2.19 -13.35
C SER A 21 -9.12 -3.51 -12.88
N LYS A 22 -8.96 -4.56 -13.68
CA LYS A 22 -9.38 -5.93 -13.31
C LYS A 22 -8.34 -6.56 -12.38
N TRP A 23 -8.32 -6.14 -11.12
CA TRP A 23 -7.41 -6.70 -10.12
C TRP A 23 -7.74 -8.16 -9.81
N GLN A 24 -6.71 -8.95 -9.54
CA GLN A 24 -6.90 -10.31 -9.03
C GLN A 24 -7.49 -10.27 -7.62
N GLY A 25 -8.47 -11.13 -7.35
CA GLY A 25 -9.12 -11.24 -6.04
C GLY A 25 -10.15 -10.14 -5.74
N LEU A 26 -10.64 -9.42 -6.76
CA LEU A 26 -11.83 -8.58 -6.59
C LEU A 26 -13.01 -9.43 -6.13
N SER A 27 -13.76 -8.92 -5.15
CA SER A 27 -15.04 -9.48 -4.73
C SER A 27 -16.03 -9.48 -5.91
N SER A 28 -16.84 -10.52 -6.03
CA SER A 28 -17.93 -10.59 -7.01
C SER A 28 -18.97 -9.49 -6.81
N THR A 29 -19.10 -9.01 -5.58
CA THR A 29 -20.00 -7.92 -5.21
C THR A 29 -19.17 -6.70 -4.82
N GLN A 30 -19.41 -5.58 -5.51
CA GLN A 30 -18.80 -4.27 -5.23
C GLN A 30 -19.89 -3.32 -4.74
N THR A 31 -20.00 -3.14 -3.42
CA THR A 31 -20.97 -2.24 -2.80
C THR A 31 -20.43 -0.82 -2.61
N ASP A 32 -19.11 -0.66 -2.63
CA ASP A 32 -18.45 0.64 -2.58
C ASP A 32 -18.38 1.27 -3.98
N LYS A 33 -18.86 2.51 -4.11
CA LYS A 33 -19.00 3.19 -5.40
C LYS A 33 -17.67 3.61 -6.02
N ASP A 34 -16.69 3.94 -5.18
CA ASP A 34 -15.44 4.57 -5.61
C ASP A 34 -14.25 3.62 -5.53
N PHE A 35 -14.28 2.68 -4.56
CA PHE A 35 -13.15 1.85 -4.20
C PHE A 35 -13.41 0.37 -4.44
N CYS A 36 -12.36 -0.33 -4.88
CA CYS A 36 -12.39 -1.78 -4.99
C CYS A 36 -12.66 -2.44 -3.64
N GLN A 37 -13.34 -3.57 -3.67
CA GLN A 37 -13.47 -4.53 -2.58
C GLN A 37 -12.82 -5.84 -2.99
N PHE A 38 -11.96 -6.37 -2.13
CA PHE A 38 -11.26 -7.63 -2.37
C PHE A 38 -11.85 -8.75 -1.53
N ILE A 39 -11.67 -9.99 -1.97
CA ILE A 39 -12.13 -11.18 -1.24
C ILE A 39 -11.37 -11.39 0.08
N SER A 40 -10.15 -10.87 0.19
CA SER A 40 -9.32 -10.92 1.39
C SER A 40 -8.27 -9.81 1.38
N PRO A 41 -7.73 -9.39 2.55
CA PRO A 41 -6.77 -8.28 2.62
C PRO A 41 -5.47 -8.57 1.85
N GLU A 42 -5.08 -9.84 1.70
CA GLU A 42 -3.90 -10.25 0.93
C GLU A 42 -3.99 -9.79 -0.52
N TYR A 43 -5.18 -9.82 -1.13
CA TYR A 43 -5.37 -9.35 -2.50
C TYR A 43 -5.32 -7.82 -2.62
N GLY A 44 -5.85 -7.11 -1.61
CA GLY A 44 -5.71 -5.65 -1.55
C GLY A 44 -4.26 -5.22 -1.38
N ILE A 45 -3.49 -5.90 -0.52
CA ILE A 45 -2.05 -5.65 -0.32
C ILE A 45 -1.27 -6.02 -1.58
N ARG A 46 -1.57 -7.15 -2.22
CA ARG A 46 -0.98 -7.55 -3.51
C ARG A 46 -1.18 -6.46 -4.56
N ALA A 47 -2.36 -5.84 -4.62
CA ALA A 47 -2.61 -4.76 -5.56
C ALA A 47 -1.71 -3.53 -5.30
N ILE A 48 -1.37 -3.22 -4.04
CA ILE A 48 -0.37 -2.19 -3.70
C ILE A 48 1.00 -2.58 -4.26
N PHE A 49 1.45 -3.82 -4.07
CA PHE A 49 2.72 -4.31 -4.63
C PHE A 49 2.77 -4.16 -6.16
N VAL A 50 1.69 -4.52 -6.86
CA VAL A 50 1.61 -4.37 -8.32
C VAL A 50 1.63 -2.89 -8.74
N LEU A 51 0.96 -2.00 -7.99
CA LEU A 51 1.00 -0.56 -8.23
C LEU A 51 2.42 -0.02 -8.09
N MET A 52 3.13 -0.37 -7.02
CA MET A 52 4.51 0.07 -6.83
C MET A 52 5.45 -0.45 -7.92
N ARG A 53 5.35 -1.73 -8.30
CA ARG A 53 6.11 -2.28 -9.45
C ARG A 53 5.79 -1.55 -10.75
N THR A 54 4.54 -1.12 -10.92
CA THR A 54 4.15 -0.29 -12.06
C THR A 54 4.79 1.10 -11.98
N TYR A 55 4.90 1.69 -10.78
CA TYR A 55 5.53 2.98 -10.60
C TYR A 55 7.02 2.97 -10.93
N GLU A 56 7.73 1.94 -10.44
CA GLU A 56 9.13 1.70 -10.77
C GLU A 56 9.29 1.52 -12.29
N LYS A 57 8.56 0.57 -12.90
CA LYS A 57 8.73 0.23 -14.33
C LYS A 57 8.28 1.32 -15.29
N LYS A 58 7.17 2.01 -15.02
CA LYS A 58 6.54 2.94 -15.96
C LYS A 58 7.02 4.38 -15.77
N TYR A 59 7.28 4.79 -14.53
CA TYR A 59 7.60 6.18 -14.21
C TYR A 59 9.04 6.35 -13.68
N GLY A 60 9.80 5.25 -13.52
CA GLY A 60 11.18 5.31 -13.04
C GLY A 60 11.30 5.74 -11.57
N LEU A 61 10.24 5.56 -10.77
CA LEU A 61 10.27 5.94 -9.35
C LEU A 61 11.00 4.86 -8.55
N CYS A 62 12.11 5.24 -7.93
CA CYS A 62 12.99 4.32 -7.22
C CYS A 62 13.07 4.62 -5.72
N SER A 63 12.77 5.84 -5.26
CA SER A 63 12.96 6.22 -3.86
C SER A 63 11.69 6.12 -3.02
N VAL A 64 11.87 5.97 -1.70
CA VAL A 64 10.77 5.97 -0.71
C VAL A 64 9.92 7.23 -0.88
N ARG A 65 10.55 8.39 -0.98
CA ARG A 65 9.88 9.68 -1.16
C ARG A 65 9.06 9.72 -2.44
N GLN A 66 9.62 9.28 -3.57
CA GLN A 66 8.95 9.30 -4.86
C GLN A 66 7.72 8.38 -4.87
N ILE A 67 7.87 7.15 -4.39
CA ILE A 67 6.79 6.15 -4.38
C ILE A 67 5.65 6.62 -3.48
N ILE A 68 5.96 7.04 -2.25
CA ILE A 68 4.95 7.48 -1.30
C ILE A 68 4.27 8.78 -1.78
N ASN A 69 5.01 9.78 -2.28
CA ASN A 69 4.39 11.01 -2.78
C ASN A 69 3.48 10.79 -3.98
N ARG A 70 3.79 9.81 -4.84
CA ARG A 70 2.89 9.45 -5.94
C ARG A 70 1.64 8.74 -5.44
N TYR A 71 1.74 7.96 -4.36
CA TYR A 71 0.60 7.25 -3.79
C TYR A 71 -0.30 8.19 -2.97
N ALA A 72 0.28 8.96 -2.05
CA ALA A 72 -0.41 9.85 -1.12
C ALA A 72 0.28 11.22 -1.09
N PRO A 73 -0.09 12.14 -2.01
CA PRO A 73 0.58 13.44 -2.12
C PRO A 73 0.39 14.30 -0.85
N PRO A 74 1.39 15.16 -0.53
CA PRO A 74 1.46 15.88 0.75
C PRO A 74 0.45 17.03 0.89
N ASN A 75 -0.22 17.41 -0.20
CA ASN A 75 -1.31 18.40 -0.15
C ASN A 75 -2.54 17.89 0.61
N GLU A 76 -2.70 16.56 0.73
CA GLU A 76 -3.83 15.92 1.39
C GLU A 76 -3.43 15.18 2.69
N ASN A 77 -2.14 14.93 2.92
CA ASN A 77 -1.65 14.09 4.01
C ASN A 77 -0.34 14.61 4.63
N ASN A 78 -0.08 14.28 5.90
CA ASN A 78 1.25 14.44 6.50
C ASN A 78 2.19 13.31 6.03
N THR A 79 2.51 13.33 4.74
CA THR A 79 3.26 12.28 4.04
C THR A 79 4.71 12.17 4.54
N GLU A 80 5.31 13.26 5.01
CA GLU A 80 6.70 13.28 5.47
C GLU A 80 6.94 12.31 6.63
N GLY A 81 6.05 12.28 7.63
CA GLY A 81 6.19 11.38 8.77
C GLY A 81 6.22 9.89 8.39
N TYR A 82 5.52 9.51 7.32
CA TYR A 82 5.51 8.13 6.82
C TYR A 82 6.74 7.81 5.97
N ILE A 83 7.20 8.77 5.16
CA ILE A 83 8.47 8.65 4.42
C ILE A 83 9.62 8.37 5.39
N GLN A 84 9.72 9.16 6.47
CA GLN A 84 10.79 8.97 7.46
C GLN A 84 10.68 7.63 8.20
N ARG A 85 9.47 7.18 8.54
CA ARG A 85 9.28 5.86 9.17
C ARG A 85 9.67 4.71 8.24
N ALA A 86 9.26 4.77 6.98
CA ALA A 86 9.58 3.74 5.99
C ALA A 86 11.09 3.69 5.70
N ALA A 87 11.72 4.84 5.49
CA ALA A 87 13.16 4.94 5.27
C ALA A 87 13.95 4.40 6.48
N LYS A 88 13.52 4.74 7.70
CA LYS A 88 14.12 4.22 8.94
C LYS A 88 13.97 2.70 9.06
N ALA A 89 12.80 2.13 8.73
CA ALA A 89 12.58 0.69 8.79
C ALA A 89 13.48 -0.07 7.83
N LEU A 90 13.76 0.51 6.67
CA LEU A 90 14.66 -0.05 5.64
C LEU A 90 16.15 0.25 5.89
N GLY A 91 16.48 1.15 6.83
CA GLY A 91 17.86 1.56 7.09
C GLY A 91 18.50 2.38 5.96
N VAL A 92 17.68 3.12 5.21
CA VAL A 92 18.09 3.87 4.01
C VAL A 92 17.70 5.35 4.10
N SER A 93 18.27 6.19 3.25
CA SER A 93 17.80 7.56 3.05
C SER A 93 16.48 7.58 2.28
N PRO A 94 15.57 8.53 2.54
CA PRO A 94 14.36 8.72 1.73
C PRO A 94 14.60 8.93 0.23
N GLU A 95 15.81 9.36 -0.15
CA GLU A 95 16.23 9.63 -1.53
C GLU A 95 16.98 8.47 -2.18
N ASP A 96 17.37 7.44 -1.42
CA ASP A 96 18.10 6.31 -1.98
C ASP A 96 17.19 5.56 -2.97
N CYS A 97 17.75 5.21 -4.13
CA CYS A 97 17.06 4.34 -5.06
C CYS A 97 17.03 2.92 -4.51
N LEU A 98 15.84 2.34 -4.50
CA LEU A 98 15.53 0.97 -4.08
C LEU A 98 14.74 0.29 -5.20
N THR A 99 14.62 -1.03 -5.11
CA THR A 99 13.74 -1.79 -6.01
C THR A 99 12.60 -2.43 -5.25
N VAL A 100 11.38 -2.30 -5.75
CA VAL A 100 10.18 -2.95 -5.17
C VAL A 100 10.00 -4.39 -5.68
N ASN A 101 11.00 -4.90 -6.40
CA ASN A 101 11.16 -6.32 -6.64
C ASN A 101 11.86 -7.03 -5.46
N ASP A 102 12.53 -6.26 -4.58
CA ASP A 102 12.93 -6.74 -3.27
C ASP A 102 11.70 -6.82 -2.36
N LYS A 103 11.54 -7.98 -1.72
CA LYS A 103 10.37 -8.29 -0.91
C LYS A 103 10.29 -7.42 0.34
N GLU A 104 11.40 -7.23 1.04
CA GLU A 104 11.44 -6.44 2.29
C GLU A 104 11.12 -4.98 1.98
N VAL A 105 11.71 -4.43 0.91
CA VAL A 105 11.40 -3.08 0.43
C VAL A 105 9.92 -2.92 0.12
N ALA A 106 9.33 -3.85 -0.64
CA ALA A 106 7.92 -3.77 -1.01
C ALA A 106 6.98 -3.89 0.21
N ILE A 107 7.30 -4.76 1.17
CA ILE A 107 6.49 -4.94 2.38
C ILE A 107 6.52 -3.66 3.23
N GLU A 108 7.69 -3.10 3.51
CA GLU A 108 7.80 -1.91 4.36
C GLU A 108 7.18 -0.66 3.72
N LEU A 109 7.35 -0.48 2.41
CA LEU A 109 6.66 0.59 1.67
C LEU A 109 5.14 0.41 1.70
N SER A 110 4.65 -0.82 1.58
CA SER A 110 3.21 -1.09 1.65
C SER A 110 2.65 -0.84 3.04
N LYS A 111 3.38 -1.18 4.12
CA LYS A 111 3.00 -0.84 5.49
C LYS A 111 2.88 0.69 5.66
N ALA A 112 3.81 1.45 5.09
CA ALA A 112 3.76 2.91 5.14
C ALA A 112 2.53 3.48 4.40
N ILE A 113 2.25 2.99 3.19
CA ILE A 113 1.06 3.36 2.41
C ILE A 113 -0.22 3.05 3.18
N ILE A 114 -0.36 1.82 3.68
CA ILE A 114 -1.56 1.38 4.41
C ILE A 114 -1.78 2.24 5.66
N ALA A 115 -0.72 2.57 6.38
CA ALA A 115 -0.85 3.37 7.57
C ALA A 115 -1.30 4.83 7.26
N ILE A 116 -0.88 5.40 6.12
CA ILE A 116 -1.41 6.68 5.62
C ILE A 116 -2.90 6.54 5.31
N GLU A 117 -3.26 5.55 4.49
CA GLU A 117 -4.60 5.37 3.94
C GLU A 117 -5.67 5.03 5.00
N LEU A 118 -5.28 4.28 6.02
CA LEU A 118 -6.17 3.92 7.12
C LEU A 118 -6.14 4.96 8.25
N GLY A 119 -5.09 5.79 8.32
CA GLY A 119 -4.89 6.80 9.37
C GLY A 119 -4.48 6.23 10.73
N TYR A 120 -3.95 5.01 10.78
CA TYR A 120 -3.54 4.33 12.01
C TYR A 120 -2.54 3.20 11.76
N ALA A 121 -2.03 2.60 12.83
CA ALA A 121 -1.14 1.45 12.76
C ALA A 121 -1.74 0.29 11.95
N VAL A 122 -0.90 -0.29 11.08
CA VAL A 122 -1.24 -1.38 10.16
C VAL A 122 -1.86 -2.54 10.95
N PRO A 123 -3.11 -2.94 10.65
CA PRO A 123 -3.83 -3.97 11.41
C PRO A 123 -3.57 -5.41 10.91
N TYR A 124 -2.52 -5.62 10.11
CA TYR A 124 -2.22 -6.89 9.45
C TYR A 124 -0.90 -7.46 9.95
N SER A 125 -0.81 -8.78 10.08
CA SER A 125 0.42 -9.46 10.46
C SER A 125 1.39 -9.56 9.27
N ASP A 126 2.68 -9.78 9.55
CA ASP A 126 3.67 -10.01 8.51
C ASP A 126 3.30 -11.21 7.61
N ALA A 127 2.65 -12.25 8.18
CA ALA A 127 2.16 -13.38 7.41
C ALA A 127 1.15 -12.99 6.32
N THR A 128 0.31 -11.97 6.55
CA THR A 128 -0.60 -11.43 5.52
C THR A 128 0.18 -10.79 4.37
N PHE A 129 1.26 -10.05 4.67
CA PHE A 129 2.13 -9.45 3.65
C PHE A 129 2.90 -10.51 2.87
N GLU A 130 3.43 -11.52 3.53
CA GLU A 130 4.10 -12.67 2.90
C GLU A 130 3.15 -13.42 1.97
N LYS A 131 1.91 -13.64 2.42
CA LYS A 131 0.90 -14.28 1.58
C LYS A 131 0.55 -13.43 0.37
N ALA A 132 0.37 -12.12 0.56
CA ALA A 132 0.14 -11.18 -0.53
C ALA A 132 1.29 -11.19 -1.56
N TRP A 133 2.55 -11.30 -1.09
CA TRP A 133 3.73 -11.37 -1.94
C TRP A 133 3.76 -12.67 -2.76
N SER A 134 3.40 -13.80 -2.16
CA SER A 134 3.30 -15.09 -2.86
C SER A 134 2.25 -15.14 -3.98
N LEU A 135 1.35 -14.15 -4.03
CA LEU A 135 0.29 -14.05 -5.03
C LEU A 135 0.69 -13.15 -6.22
N LEU A 136 1.88 -12.54 -6.21
CA LEU A 136 2.36 -11.67 -7.28
C LEU A 136 2.60 -12.42 -8.59
#